data_AF-A0A0M9E481-F1
#
_entry.id   AF-A0A0M9E481-F1
#
_cell.length_a   1.000
_cell.length_b   1.000
_cell.length_c   1.000
_cell.angle_alpha   90.00
_cell.angle_beta   90.00
_cell.angle_gamma   90.00
#
_symmetry.space_group_name_H-M   'P 1'
#
loop_
_entity.id
_entity.type
_entity.pdbx_description
1 polymer ?
#
loop_
_entity_poly.entity_id
_entity_poly.type
_entity_poly.pdbx_seq_one_letter_code
_entity_poly.pdbx_strand_id
1 'polypeptide(L)'
;MKQTGYAIQYKYIFIAVLSISTIFTLDVFANDKPSISQVEYYFDNDPGKGNGTALFSVDGQMDSPLEQVKLDNVGMDNLSSGSHAIYVRAKNTNGKWGRARSYPFVVTDSAQSDLKAFTLTAAEYYFDQDPGPGKGFPLKPLDGIFDSPEERLEMKGIDVSILSEGNHRLFVRGMRNDNVWGHAKSIELTIDRTPPIILLNKSIHENEVRWSWSAEDETSVLFRFSIDDNPLWEMPSGAFSRQFTAIENRVGQWYLHIQARDSAGNLSKIATSEAMIKSNMFIKNVIMLAGGKASIHNMYWDVTKKITINAYNNFKHLNFHDDNIYYMINSHMIDINHDDIADNIVDSYSPTVESFLNAIENRYVSELTSDDALLIYMFGHGTKDKRFQVLGID
;
A
#
# COMPACT_ATOMS: atom_id res chain seq x y z
N MET A 1 -4.84 -7.33 -64.46
CA MET A 1 -4.72 -5.86 -64.63
C MET A 1 -3.77 -5.37 -63.54
N LYS A 2 -2.66 -4.74 -63.94
CA LYS A 2 -1.58 -4.28 -63.05
C LYS A 2 -2.12 -3.24 -62.06
N GLN A 3 -1.89 -3.41 -60.76
CA GLN A 3 -1.84 -2.30 -59.81
C GLN A 3 -0.36 -1.95 -59.61
N THR A 4 0.07 -0.90 -60.29
CA THR A 4 1.36 -0.24 -60.11
C THR A 4 1.21 0.89 -59.10
N GLY A 5 2.01 0.79 -58.04
CA GLY A 5 2.71 1.82 -57.26
C GLY A 5 2.12 3.22 -57.10
N TYR A 6 1.97 3.63 -55.84
CA TYR A 6 2.66 4.80 -55.26
C TYR A 6 2.88 4.51 -53.76
N ALA A 7 4.09 4.15 -53.38
CA ALA A 7 4.49 4.09 -51.97
C ALA A 7 4.89 5.50 -51.53
N ILE A 8 4.14 6.01 -50.55
CA ILE A 8 4.38 7.27 -49.87
C ILE A 8 5.68 7.11 -49.07
N GLN A 9 6.69 7.93 -49.36
CA GLN A 9 7.89 8.03 -48.55
C GLN A 9 7.56 8.76 -47.24
N TYR A 10 7.76 8.09 -46.11
CA TYR A 10 7.83 8.75 -44.81
C TYR A 10 9.30 8.93 -44.40
N LYS A 11 9.58 10.17 -43.99
CA LYS A 11 10.81 10.70 -43.40
C LYS A 11 11.23 9.90 -42.16
N TYR A 12 12.53 9.69 -42.00
CA TYR A 12 13.14 9.18 -40.77
C TYR A 12 12.91 10.16 -39.61
N ILE A 13 12.12 9.73 -38.63
CA ILE A 13 12.05 10.28 -37.27
C ILE A 13 12.36 9.11 -36.35
N PHE A 14 13.50 9.15 -35.68
CA PHE A 14 13.88 8.17 -34.65
C PHE A 14 13.05 8.47 -33.38
N ILE A 15 11.90 7.81 -33.23
CA ILE A 15 11.21 7.68 -31.94
C ILE A 15 11.37 6.22 -31.51
N ALA A 16 12.07 6.00 -30.42
CA ALA A 16 11.98 4.74 -29.71
C ALA A 16 10.53 4.59 -29.22
N VAL A 17 9.74 3.76 -29.93
CA VAL A 17 8.38 3.43 -29.51
C VAL A 17 8.46 2.45 -28.34
N LEU A 18 8.45 3.00 -27.13
CA LEU A 18 7.70 2.40 -26.03
C LEU A 18 6.22 2.53 -26.42
N SER A 19 5.52 1.41 -26.56
CA SER A 19 4.08 1.43 -26.82
C SER A 19 3.33 1.98 -25.61
N ILE A 20 3.12 3.28 -25.60
CA ILE A 20 1.94 3.93 -25.03
C ILE A 20 1.47 4.89 -26.12
N SER A 21 0.24 4.72 -26.55
CA SER A 21 -0.44 5.59 -27.50
C SER A 21 -0.39 7.03 -27.00
N THR A 22 0.53 7.85 -27.49
CA THR A 22 0.54 9.27 -27.14
C THR A 22 0.96 10.14 -28.31
N ILE A 23 0.02 10.99 -28.69
CA ILE A 23 0.17 12.14 -29.59
C ILE A 23 1.21 13.07 -28.96
N PHE A 24 2.24 13.48 -29.72
CA PHE A 24 3.18 14.51 -29.25
C PHE A 24 2.51 15.88 -29.38
N THR A 25 1.99 16.39 -28.27
CA THR A 25 1.43 17.73 -28.13
C THR A 25 2.41 18.62 -27.35
N LEU A 26 2.70 19.83 -27.84
CA LEU A 26 3.58 20.80 -27.17
C LEU A 26 2.76 21.92 -26.53
N ASP A 27 2.66 21.90 -25.20
CA ASP A 27 1.95 22.94 -24.44
C ASP A 27 2.85 24.15 -24.11
N VAL A 28 2.24 25.34 -24.10
CA VAL A 28 2.86 26.61 -23.67
C VAL A 28 1.83 27.41 -22.85
N PHE A 29 2.14 27.71 -21.59
CA PHE A 29 1.21 28.39 -20.65
C PHE A 29 1.45 29.89 -20.51
N ALA A 30 0.39 30.69 -20.38
CA ALA A 30 0.05 31.45 -19.16
C ALA A 30 -1.39 31.98 -19.21
N ASN A 31 -1.98 32.17 -18.02
CA ASN A 31 -3.26 32.86 -17.82
C ASN A 31 -3.24 34.30 -18.37
N ASP A 32 -4.36 34.73 -18.94
CA ASP A 32 -4.61 36.01 -19.63
C ASP A 32 -3.60 36.39 -20.73
N LYS A 33 -3.25 35.43 -21.59
CA LYS A 33 -2.43 35.70 -22.77
C LYS A 33 -3.29 35.97 -24.01
N PRO A 34 -2.97 37.03 -24.78
CA PRO A 34 -3.52 37.20 -26.13
C PRO A 34 -3.30 35.92 -26.95
N SER A 35 -4.36 35.43 -27.61
CA SER A 35 -4.29 34.25 -28.47
C SER A 35 -3.18 34.37 -29.51
N ILE A 36 -2.68 33.24 -29.99
CA ILE A 36 -1.73 33.21 -31.09
C ILE A 36 -2.49 33.57 -32.37
N SER A 37 -1.99 34.56 -33.11
CA SER A 37 -2.59 35.00 -34.37
C SER A 37 -1.81 34.55 -35.60
N GLN A 38 -0.50 34.28 -35.44
CA GLN A 38 0.38 33.81 -36.51
C GLN A 38 1.50 32.93 -35.94
N VAL A 39 1.92 31.92 -36.69
CA VAL A 39 3.11 31.11 -36.39
C VAL A 39 3.99 31.07 -37.63
N GLU A 40 5.30 31.19 -37.44
CA GLU A 40 6.27 31.06 -38.54
C GLU A 40 7.46 30.19 -38.14
N TYR A 41 8.09 29.59 -39.14
CA TYR A 41 9.36 28.88 -39.01
C TYR A 41 10.44 29.41 -39.95
N TYR A 42 11.70 29.13 -39.60
CA TYR A 42 12.87 29.37 -40.45
C TYR A 42 13.99 28.39 -40.12
N PHE A 43 14.93 28.22 -41.04
CA PHE A 43 16.13 27.39 -40.85
C PHE A 43 17.35 28.24 -40.55
N ASP A 44 18.11 27.84 -39.54
CA ASP A 44 19.42 28.38 -39.14
C ASP A 44 19.46 29.89 -38.87
N ASN A 45 19.43 30.71 -39.92
CA ASN A 45 19.52 32.16 -39.82
C ASN A 45 18.12 32.78 -39.70
N ASP A 46 17.93 33.64 -38.70
CA ASP A 46 16.66 34.34 -38.45
C ASP A 46 16.41 35.43 -39.51
N PRO A 47 15.34 35.32 -40.33
CA PRO A 47 15.02 36.31 -41.37
C PRO A 47 14.39 37.60 -40.80
N GLY A 48 14.21 37.68 -39.48
CA GLY A 48 13.47 38.75 -38.82
C GLY A 48 11.99 38.44 -38.69
N LYS A 49 11.39 38.99 -37.63
CA LYS A 49 9.99 38.73 -37.21
C LYS A 49 8.99 39.04 -38.31
N GLY A 50 8.18 38.05 -38.71
CA GLY A 50 7.17 38.17 -39.77
C GLY A 50 7.69 37.86 -41.17
N ASN A 51 8.97 37.49 -41.31
CA ASN A 51 9.59 37.13 -42.58
C ASN A 51 9.90 35.62 -42.67
N GLY A 52 9.45 34.82 -41.69
CA GLY A 52 9.55 33.37 -41.74
C GLY A 52 8.48 32.74 -42.63
N THR A 53 8.56 31.43 -42.84
CA THR A 53 7.51 30.68 -43.54
C THR A 53 6.36 30.39 -42.59
N ALA A 54 5.14 30.72 -43.01
CA ALA A 54 3.95 30.56 -42.16
C ALA A 54 3.64 29.08 -41.86
N LEU A 55 3.18 28.82 -40.63
CA LEU A 55 2.57 27.56 -40.21
C LEU A 55 1.09 27.77 -39.90
N PHE A 56 0.31 26.73 -40.16
CA PHE A 56 -1.11 26.69 -39.88
C PHE A 56 -1.39 25.74 -38.72
N SER A 57 -2.45 26.05 -37.97
CA SER A 57 -2.88 25.23 -36.84
C SER A 57 -3.52 23.94 -37.36
N VAL A 58 -3.51 22.92 -36.52
CA VAL A 58 -4.04 21.59 -36.83
C VAL A 58 -5.57 21.63 -36.96
N ASP A 59 -6.24 22.45 -36.15
CA ASP A 59 -7.69 22.66 -36.19
C ASP A 59 -8.13 23.74 -37.20
N GLY A 60 -7.16 24.38 -37.86
CA GLY A 60 -7.38 25.39 -38.89
C GLY A 60 -7.73 26.79 -38.38
N GLN A 61 -7.75 27.02 -37.06
CA GLN A 61 -7.98 28.34 -36.46
C GLN A 61 -6.81 28.74 -35.54
N MET A 62 -6.43 30.02 -35.56
CA MET A 62 -5.37 30.58 -34.70
C MET A 62 -6.04 31.52 -33.71
N ASP A 63 -6.69 30.96 -32.70
CA ASP A 63 -7.60 31.65 -31.79
C ASP A 63 -7.37 31.30 -30.31
N SER A 64 -6.39 30.44 -30.01
CA SER A 64 -6.04 30.01 -28.66
C SER A 64 -4.70 30.60 -28.20
N PRO A 65 -4.51 30.85 -26.89
CA PRO A 65 -3.20 31.15 -26.32
C PRO A 65 -2.17 30.00 -26.50
N LEU A 66 -2.66 28.83 -26.91
CA LEU A 66 -1.86 27.65 -27.24
C LEU A 66 -2.37 27.01 -28.54
N GLU A 67 -1.49 26.89 -29.52
CA GLU A 67 -1.81 26.35 -30.84
C GLU A 67 -0.97 25.12 -31.16
N GLN A 68 -1.63 24.08 -31.66
CA GLN A 68 -0.95 22.94 -32.27
C GLN A 68 -0.72 23.26 -33.75
N VAL A 69 0.53 23.18 -34.20
CA VAL A 69 0.89 23.42 -35.61
C VAL A 69 1.48 22.16 -36.24
N LYS A 70 1.19 21.94 -37.52
CA LYS A 70 1.73 20.81 -38.28
C LYS A 70 2.86 21.26 -39.20
N LEU A 71 4.00 20.57 -39.13
CA LEU A 71 5.15 20.77 -40.01
C LEU A 71 5.08 19.78 -41.20
N ASP A 72 4.05 19.93 -42.03
CA ASP A 72 3.90 19.16 -43.26
C ASP A 72 4.50 19.88 -44.46
N ASN A 73 5.15 19.14 -45.36
CA ASN A 73 5.75 19.67 -46.60
C ASN A 73 6.72 20.86 -46.38
N VAL A 74 7.37 20.90 -45.23
CA VAL A 74 8.52 21.79 -45.00
C VAL A 74 9.59 21.43 -46.04
N GLY A 75 9.75 22.29 -47.03
CA GLY A 75 10.72 22.10 -48.12
C GLY A 75 12.14 22.18 -47.56
N MET A 76 12.85 21.06 -47.60
CA MET A 76 14.24 20.95 -47.12
C MET A 76 15.25 20.91 -48.28
N ASP A 77 14.77 21.10 -49.52
CA ASP A 77 15.52 20.88 -50.76
C ASP A 77 16.71 21.83 -50.94
N ASN A 78 16.79 22.90 -50.14
CA ASN A 78 17.85 23.91 -50.19
C ASN A 78 18.84 23.84 -49.01
N LEU A 79 18.75 22.81 -48.15
CA LEU A 79 19.69 22.61 -47.05
C LEU A 79 20.84 21.70 -47.50
N SER A 80 22.08 22.13 -47.26
CA SER A 80 23.28 21.31 -47.47
C SER A 80 23.33 20.13 -46.49
N SER A 81 24.18 19.14 -46.75
CA SER A 81 24.50 18.15 -45.71
C SER A 81 25.21 18.82 -44.51
N GLY A 82 24.84 18.42 -43.30
CA GLY A 82 25.35 19.03 -42.07
C GLY A 82 24.31 19.15 -40.96
N SER A 83 24.70 19.73 -39.83
CA SER A 83 23.80 20.05 -38.73
C SER A 83 23.03 21.34 -39.01
N HIS A 84 21.73 21.28 -38.83
CA HIS A 84 20.79 22.39 -39.03
C HIS A 84 19.84 22.52 -37.83
N ALA A 85 19.15 23.64 -37.73
CA ALA A 85 18.07 23.82 -36.76
C ALA A 85 16.86 24.52 -37.40
N ILE A 86 15.66 24.00 -37.12
CA ILE A 86 14.41 24.69 -37.41
C ILE A 86 13.99 25.50 -36.19
N TYR A 87 13.68 26.77 -36.41
CA TYR A 87 13.23 27.69 -35.37
C TYR A 87 11.76 28.00 -35.61
N VAL A 88 10.94 27.92 -34.57
CA VAL A 88 9.51 28.23 -34.62
C VAL A 88 9.19 29.33 -33.63
N ARG A 89 8.48 30.37 -34.06
CA ARG A 89 7.97 31.43 -33.18
C ARG A 89 6.54 31.80 -33.51
N ALA A 90 5.83 32.31 -32.51
CA ALA A 90 4.44 32.72 -32.61
C ALA A 90 4.28 34.22 -32.33
N LYS A 91 3.32 34.84 -33.00
CA LYS A 91 2.84 36.20 -32.77
C LYS A 91 1.48 36.12 -32.08
N ASN A 92 1.29 36.90 -31.03
CA ASN A 92 0.00 36.98 -30.36
C ASN A 92 -0.94 38.01 -31.01
N THR A 93 -2.21 38.06 -30.59
CA THR A 93 -3.22 39.01 -31.10
C THR A 93 -2.88 40.47 -30.80
N ASN A 94 -2.00 40.74 -29.83
CA ASN A 94 -1.45 42.08 -29.56
C ASN A 94 -0.29 42.46 -30.50
N GLY A 95 -0.01 41.64 -31.51
CA GLY A 95 1.02 41.90 -32.52
C GLY A 95 2.46 41.62 -32.08
N LYS A 96 2.67 41.06 -30.88
CA LYS A 96 4.00 40.81 -30.32
C LYS A 96 4.46 39.38 -30.62
N TRP A 97 5.66 39.26 -31.21
CA TRP A 97 6.33 37.99 -31.42
C TRP A 97 7.03 37.49 -30.14
N GLY A 98 6.84 36.20 -29.85
CA GLY A 98 7.55 35.46 -28.81
C GLY A 98 8.98 35.10 -29.18
N ARG A 99 9.68 34.42 -28.25
CA ARG A 99 11.00 33.84 -28.50
C ARG A 99 10.85 32.64 -29.45
N ALA A 100 11.80 32.48 -30.37
CA ALA A 100 11.86 31.28 -31.19
C ALA A 100 12.33 30.08 -30.37
N ARG A 101 11.69 28.93 -30.57
CA ARG A 101 12.15 27.63 -30.08
C ARG A 101 12.88 26.91 -31.20
N SER A 102 14.07 26.40 -30.93
CA SER A 102 14.90 25.67 -31.88
C SER A 102 14.71 24.15 -31.73
N TYR A 103 14.65 23.45 -32.85
CA TYR A 103 14.66 22.00 -32.93
C TYR A 103 15.81 21.58 -33.86
N PRO A 104 16.92 21.02 -33.33
CA PRO A 104 18.07 20.64 -34.14
C PRO A 104 17.80 19.36 -34.94
N PHE A 105 18.41 19.25 -36.12
CA PHE A 105 18.39 18.07 -36.98
C PHE A 105 19.67 18.00 -37.84
N VAL A 106 19.86 16.89 -38.54
CA VAL A 106 21.01 16.70 -39.46
C VAL A 106 20.48 16.35 -40.84
N VAL A 107 20.97 17.05 -41.85
CA VAL A 107 20.75 16.75 -43.27
C VAL A 107 21.93 15.92 -43.76
N THR A 108 21.66 14.83 -44.45
CA THR A 108 22.67 13.97 -45.07
C THR A 108 22.48 13.98 -46.57
N ASP A 109 23.57 14.05 -47.34
CA ASP A 109 23.49 14.01 -48.82
C ASP A 109 22.80 12.73 -49.27
N SER A 110 21.70 12.87 -50.01
CA SER A 110 20.97 11.77 -50.63
C SER A 110 21.57 11.35 -51.98
N ALA A 111 22.78 11.79 -52.30
CA ALA A 111 23.53 11.36 -53.48
C ALA A 111 24.29 10.05 -53.22
N GLN A 112 23.57 8.96 -52.96
CA GLN A 112 24.03 7.60 -53.24
C GLN A 112 22.84 6.64 -53.24
N SER A 113 22.23 6.47 -54.42
CA SER A 113 21.37 5.33 -54.75
C SER A 113 22.20 4.06 -54.95
N ASP A 114 23.01 3.71 -53.94
CA ASP A 114 23.77 2.47 -53.77
C ASP A 114 23.94 2.19 -52.26
N LEU A 115 22.89 2.49 -51.47
CA LEU A 115 22.87 2.12 -50.06
C LEU A 115 22.85 0.59 -49.97
N LYS A 116 24.02 0.02 -49.64
CA LYS A 116 24.07 -1.13 -48.73
C LYS A 116 23.07 -0.79 -47.63
N ALA A 117 21.94 -1.51 -47.56
CA ALA A 117 21.05 -1.39 -46.43
C ALA A 117 21.90 -1.73 -45.20
N PHE A 118 22.21 -0.74 -44.37
CA PHE A 118 22.93 -0.98 -43.14
C PHE A 118 21.98 -1.70 -42.22
N THR A 119 22.18 -3.00 -42.05
CA THR A 119 21.52 -3.77 -41.00
C THR A 119 22.40 -3.73 -39.77
N LEU A 120 21.78 -3.78 -38.60
CA LEU A 120 22.53 -4.13 -37.40
C LEU A 120 23.00 -5.58 -37.53
N THR A 121 24.09 -5.89 -36.84
CA THR A 121 24.69 -7.24 -36.79
C THR A 121 25.04 -7.66 -35.37
N ALA A 122 25.15 -6.68 -34.46
CA ALA A 122 25.26 -6.88 -33.03
C ALA A 122 24.70 -5.66 -32.30
N ALA A 123 24.38 -5.83 -31.02
CA ALA A 123 24.14 -4.74 -30.09
C ALA A 123 24.81 -5.06 -28.76
N GLU A 124 25.21 -4.04 -28.02
CA GLU A 124 25.78 -4.19 -26.68
C GLU A 124 25.25 -3.14 -25.73
N TYR A 125 25.29 -3.46 -24.44
CA TYR A 125 25.00 -2.55 -23.36
C TYR A 125 26.15 -2.43 -22.36
N TYR A 126 26.17 -1.32 -21.62
CA TYR A 126 27.09 -1.08 -20.51
C TYR A 126 26.48 -0.09 -19.53
N PHE A 127 27.01 -0.05 -18.31
CA PHE A 127 26.59 0.88 -17.27
C PHE A 127 27.62 1.97 -17.07
N ASP A 128 27.14 3.21 -16.97
CA ASP A 128 27.87 4.42 -16.59
C ASP A 128 29.07 4.78 -17.48
N GLN A 129 30.17 4.03 -17.39
CA GLN A 129 31.40 4.28 -18.14
C GLN A 129 31.45 3.43 -19.41
N ASP A 130 31.70 4.08 -20.56
CA ASP A 130 31.85 3.38 -21.85
C ASP A 130 33.13 2.52 -21.86
N PRO A 131 33.04 1.18 -21.97
CA PRO A 131 34.19 0.29 -22.02
C PRO A 131 34.94 0.36 -23.36
N GLY A 132 34.36 1.05 -24.35
CA GLY A 132 34.81 1.11 -25.73
C GLY A 132 34.10 0.07 -26.63
N PRO A 133 34.06 0.30 -27.95
CA PRO A 133 33.26 -0.51 -28.87
C PRO A 133 33.58 -2.00 -28.84
N GLY A 134 32.56 -2.85 -28.75
CA GLY A 134 32.68 -4.31 -28.74
C GLY A 134 33.15 -4.91 -27.41
N LYS A 135 33.18 -4.10 -26.35
CA LYS A 135 33.57 -4.52 -24.98
C LYS A 135 32.42 -4.43 -23.98
N GLY A 136 31.22 -4.10 -24.44
CA GLY A 136 30.01 -4.15 -23.63
C GLY A 136 29.47 -5.59 -23.51
N PHE A 137 28.37 -5.72 -22.78
CA PHE A 137 27.63 -6.96 -22.69
C PHE A 137 26.72 -7.11 -23.91
N PRO A 138 26.66 -8.29 -24.56
CA PRO A 138 25.87 -8.46 -25.77
C PRO A 138 24.36 -8.38 -25.48
N LEU A 139 23.63 -7.73 -26.39
CA LEU A 139 22.17 -7.75 -26.46
C LEU A 139 21.71 -8.57 -27.65
N LYS A 140 20.53 -9.16 -27.50
CA LYS A 140 19.87 -9.93 -28.56
C LYS A 140 18.71 -9.13 -29.15
N PRO A 141 18.44 -9.29 -30.46
CA PRO A 141 17.22 -8.79 -31.08
C PRO A 141 16.02 -9.57 -30.54
N LEU A 142 14.87 -8.90 -30.41
CA LEU A 142 13.66 -9.43 -29.80
C LEU A 142 13.00 -10.50 -30.67
N ASP A 143 13.13 -10.38 -31.99
CA ASP A 143 12.68 -11.37 -32.98
C ASP A 143 13.72 -12.48 -33.24
N GLY A 144 14.89 -12.39 -32.59
CA GLY A 144 15.96 -13.36 -32.66
C GLY A 144 16.94 -13.17 -33.82
N ILE A 145 16.77 -12.16 -34.70
CA ILE A 145 17.66 -11.95 -35.85
C ILE A 145 17.94 -10.46 -36.06
N PHE A 146 19.21 -10.08 -36.22
CA PHE A 146 19.54 -8.71 -36.65
C PHE A 146 19.45 -8.59 -38.17
N ASP A 147 18.31 -8.14 -38.71
CA ASP A 147 18.07 -8.07 -40.16
C ASP A 147 17.63 -6.68 -40.66
N SER A 148 17.59 -5.69 -39.76
CA SER A 148 17.02 -4.38 -40.01
C SER A 148 17.96 -3.23 -39.59
N PRO A 149 17.77 -2.01 -40.13
CA PRO A 149 18.47 -0.82 -39.66
C PRO A 149 18.03 -0.36 -38.25
N GLU A 150 16.88 -0.84 -37.78
CA GLU A 150 16.29 -0.49 -36.48
C GLU A 150 15.84 -1.77 -35.78
N GLU A 151 16.52 -2.14 -34.70
CA GLU A 151 16.25 -3.38 -33.97
C GLU A 151 15.55 -3.13 -32.64
N ARG A 152 14.59 -4.00 -32.27
CA ARG A 152 14.04 -4.05 -30.92
C ARG A 152 14.86 -5.03 -30.11
N LEU A 153 15.41 -4.62 -28.98
CA LEU A 153 16.32 -5.47 -28.21
C LEU A 153 15.60 -6.15 -27.04
N GLU A 154 15.97 -7.40 -26.78
CA GLU A 154 15.55 -8.13 -25.59
C GLU A 154 16.29 -7.55 -24.37
N MET A 155 15.56 -6.85 -23.50
CA MET A 155 16.11 -6.28 -22.26
C MET A 155 15.95 -7.21 -21.04
N LYS A 156 15.35 -8.40 -21.24
CA LYS A 156 15.16 -9.38 -20.17
C LYS A 156 16.51 -10.02 -19.83
N GLY A 157 16.86 -10.03 -18.55
CA GLY A 157 18.10 -10.65 -18.06
C GLY A 157 19.31 -9.72 -18.02
N ILE A 158 19.13 -8.41 -18.19
CA ILE A 158 20.16 -7.42 -17.82
C ILE A 158 20.42 -7.56 -16.31
N ASP A 159 21.66 -7.93 -15.97
CA ASP A 159 22.06 -8.13 -14.58
C ASP A 159 22.42 -6.78 -13.94
N VAL A 160 21.53 -6.30 -13.07
CA VAL A 160 21.73 -5.09 -12.26
C VAL A 160 22.25 -5.41 -10.86
N SER A 161 22.53 -6.68 -10.54
CA SER A 161 23.08 -7.05 -9.22
C SER A 161 24.48 -6.49 -8.98
N ILE A 162 25.21 -6.19 -10.06
CA ILE A 162 26.55 -5.58 -10.03
C ILE A 162 26.53 -4.09 -9.68
N LEU A 163 25.37 -3.44 -9.70
CA LEU A 163 25.23 -2.02 -9.45
C LEU A 163 24.99 -1.74 -7.98
N SER A 164 25.66 -0.69 -7.49
CA SER A 164 25.46 -0.13 -6.15
C SER A 164 24.11 0.57 -6.03
N GLU A 165 23.74 0.95 -4.81
CA GLU A 165 22.61 1.84 -4.56
C GLU A 165 22.77 3.18 -5.30
N GLY A 166 21.67 3.72 -5.83
CA GLY A 166 21.60 5.05 -6.38
C GLY A 166 21.33 5.10 -7.89
N ASN A 167 21.62 6.25 -8.48
CA ASN A 167 21.33 6.52 -9.88
C ASN A 167 22.46 6.05 -10.80
N HIS A 168 22.09 5.29 -11.82
CA HIS A 168 22.97 4.76 -12.85
C HIS A 168 22.40 5.07 -14.23
N ARG A 169 23.23 4.89 -15.26
CA ARG A 169 22.83 5.00 -16.66
C ARG A 169 23.14 3.73 -17.42
N LEU A 170 22.11 3.15 -18.03
CA LEU A 170 22.26 2.05 -18.98
C LEU A 170 22.43 2.64 -20.38
N PHE A 171 23.54 2.32 -21.01
CA PHE A 171 23.83 2.69 -22.39
C PHE A 171 23.67 1.49 -23.31
N VAL A 172 23.21 1.74 -24.53
CA VAL A 172 23.02 0.73 -25.59
C VAL A 172 23.56 1.27 -26.91
N ARG A 173 24.33 0.48 -27.65
CA ARG A 173 24.74 0.79 -29.02
C ARG A 173 24.68 -0.44 -29.92
N GLY A 174 24.50 -0.20 -31.22
CA GLY A 174 24.48 -1.23 -32.26
C GLY A 174 25.73 -1.18 -33.16
N MET A 175 26.11 -2.34 -33.69
CA MET A 175 27.12 -2.49 -34.72
C MET A 175 26.46 -2.75 -36.06
N ARG A 176 26.83 -1.98 -37.08
CA ARG A 176 26.34 -2.15 -38.44
C ARG A 176 27.09 -3.26 -39.18
N ASN A 177 26.55 -3.70 -40.31
CA ASN A 177 27.16 -4.71 -41.20
C ASN A 177 28.49 -4.30 -41.88
N ASP A 178 29.00 -3.09 -41.64
CA ASP A 178 30.34 -2.62 -41.98
C ASP A 178 31.34 -2.71 -40.80
N ASN A 179 30.94 -3.37 -39.70
CA ASN A 179 31.67 -3.48 -38.43
C ASN A 179 31.93 -2.15 -37.72
N VAL A 180 31.12 -1.12 -38.00
CA VAL A 180 31.18 0.17 -37.31
C VAL A 180 30.12 0.23 -36.21
N TRP A 181 30.57 0.55 -35.01
CA TRP A 181 29.68 0.80 -33.86
C TRP A 181 29.10 2.22 -33.91
N GLY A 182 27.79 2.32 -33.71
CA GLY A 182 27.09 3.59 -33.61
C GLY A 182 27.26 4.29 -32.26
N HIS A 183 26.73 5.51 -32.16
CA HIS A 183 26.63 6.22 -30.89
C HIS A 183 25.72 5.50 -29.89
N ALA A 184 26.10 5.51 -28.62
CA ALA A 184 25.27 4.95 -27.57
C ALA A 184 24.07 5.84 -27.26
N LYS A 185 22.93 5.21 -26.98
CA LYS A 185 21.74 5.80 -26.38
C LYS A 185 21.67 5.38 -24.92
N SER A 186 21.12 6.22 -24.06
CA SER A 186 21.06 5.93 -22.63
C SER A 186 19.67 6.10 -22.05
N ILE A 187 19.38 5.34 -21.00
CA ILE A 187 18.26 5.54 -20.08
C ILE A 187 18.80 5.62 -18.64
N GLU A 188 18.16 6.43 -17.81
CA GLU A 188 18.47 6.49 -16.38
C GLU A 188 17.77 5.35 -15.65
N LEU A 189 18.45 4.78 -14.66
CA LEU A 189 17.93 3.73 -13.81
C LEU A 189 18.32 4.03 -12.36
N THR A 190 17.42 3.78 -11.43
CA THR A 190 17.68 3.94 -9.99
C THR A 190 17.68 2.55 -9.36
N ILE A 191 18.77 2.21 -8.69
CA ILE A 191 18.90 1.00 -7.89
C ILE A 191 18.55 1.38 -6.45
N ASP A 192 17.46 0.79 -5.97
CA ASP A 192 16.98 0.93 -4.60
C ASP A 192 16.94 -0.45 -3.93
N ARG A 193 17.81 -0.62 -2.94
CA ARG A 193 17.97 -1.82 -2.11
C ARG A 193 17.70 -1.51 -0.65
N THR A 194 17.28 -0.30 -0.33
CA THR A 194 17.14 0.18 1.04
C THR A 194 15.72 -0.06 1.52
N PRO A 195 15.49 -0.98 2.48
CA PRO A 195 14.12 -1.25 2.90
C PRO A 195 13.52 -0.09 3.71
N PRO A 196 12.20 0.12 3.61
CA PRO A 196 11.52 1.15 4.38
C PRO A 196 11.62 0.88 5.89
N ILE A 197 11.71 1.95 6.69
CA ILE A 197 11.75 1.86 8.16
C ILE A 197 10.40 2.25 8.73
N ILE A 198 9.73 1.34 9.44
CA ILE A 198 8.42 1.62 10.04
C ILE A 198 8.58 2.48 11.31
N LEU A 199 7.82 3.57 11.38
CA LEU A 199 7.63 4.37 12.57
C LEU A 199 6.26 4.06 13.16
N LEU A 200 6.23 3.51 14.37
CA LEU A 200 5.00 3.06 15.03
C LEU A 200 4.68 3.95 16.23
N ASN A 201 3.42 4.35 16.33
CA ASN A 201 2.87 5.05 17.49
C ASN A 201 1.70 4.24 18.08
N LYS A 202 1.58 4.27 19.40
CA LYS A 202 0.54 3.60 20.17
C LYS A 202 -0.07 4.56 21.18
N SER A 203 -1.39 4.59 21.25
CA SER A 203 -2.15 5.27 22.30
C SER A 203 -3.10 4.28 22.95
N ILE A 204 -3.13 4.27 24.28
CA ILE A 204 -3.98 3.39 25.08
C ILE A 204 -5.05 4.25 25.73
N HIS A 205 -6.31 3.86 25.54
CA HIS A 205 -7.47 4.40 26.22
C HIS A 205 -8.03 3.30 27.13
N GLU A 206 -8.98 3.64 28.00
CA GLU A 206 -9.52 2.71 29.01
C GLU A 206 -9.98 1.37 28.41
N ASN A 207 -10.66 1.38 27.26
CA ASN A 207 -11.28 0.20 26.66
C ASN A 207 -10.71 -0.18 25.28
N GLU A 208 -9.67 0.50 24.81
CA GLU A 208 -9.11 0.24 23.49
C GLU A 208 -7.66 0.69 23.37
N VAL A 209 -6.95 0.06 22.44
CA VAL A 209 -5.65 0.54 21.97
C VAL A 209 -5.78 0.98 20.52
N ARG A 210 -5.19 2.13 20.20
CA ARG A 210 -5.10 2.65 18.85
C ARG A 210 -3.65 2.71 18.44
N TRP A 211 -3.36 2.13 17.28
CA TRP A 211 -2.07 2.25 16.63
C TRP A 211 -2.16 3.12 15.40
N SER A 212 -1.10 3.87 15.16
CA SER A 212 -0.86 4.54 13.89
C SER A 212 0.59 4.33 13.48
N TRP A 213 0.85 4.25 12.19
CA TRP A 213 2.19 4.04 11.68
C TRP A 213 2.45 4.82 10.40
N SER A 214 3.73 5.08 10.15
CA SER A 214 4.26 5.58 8.89
C SER A 214 5.54 4.81 8.55
N ALA A 215 6.18 5.17 7.43
CA ALA A 215 7.51 4.69 7.11
C ALA A 215 8.40 5.84 6.65
N GLU A 216 9.69 5.74 6.97
CA GLU A 216 10.73 6.56 6.37
C GLU A 216 11.25 5.82 5.13
N ASP A 217 11.10 6.46 3.97
CA ASP A 217 11.53 5.98 2.65
C ASP A 217 11.55 7.15 1.66
N GLU A 218 12.38 7.08 0.63
CA GLU A 218 12.41 8.09 -0.45
C GLU A 218 11.25 7.91 -1.44
N THR A 219 10.58 6.75 -1.41
CA THR A 219 9.53 6.36 -2.34
C THR A 219 8.19 6.13 -1.65
N SER A 220 7.18 5.76 -2.43
CA SER A 220 5.86 5.44 -1.88
C SER A 220 5.86 4.07 -1.21
N VAL A 221 5.39 4.02 0.04
CA VAL A 221 5.33 2.79 0.84
C VAL A 221 3.90 2.28 0.97
N LEU A 222 3.75 0.96 0.93
CA LEU A 222 2.52 0.24 1.27
C LEU A 222 2.74 -0.66 2.49
N PHE A 223 1.67 -0.94 3.24
CA PHE A 223 1.72 -1.70 4.48
C PHE A 223 0.81 -2.93 4.44
N ARG A 224 1.20 -3.97 5.18
CA ARG A 224 0.31 -5.05 5.62
C ARG A 224 0.46 -5.23 7.12
N PHE A 225 -0.60 -5.65 7.79
CA PHE A 225 -0.57 -5.84 9.24
C PHE A 225 -1.49 -6.98 9.69
N SER A 226 -1.25 -7.48 10.90
CA SER A 226 -2.10 -8.43 11.64
C SER A 226 -2.24 -7.96 13.08
N ILE A 227 -3.39 -8.23 13.69
CA ILE A 227 -3.61 -8.11 15.13
C ILE A 227 -4.06 -9.47 15.64
N ASP A 228 -3.30 -10.02 16.57
CA ASP A 228 -3.55 -11.32 17.17
C ASP A 228 -2.93 -11.41 18.57
N ASP A 229 -3.06 -12.56 19.23
CA ASP A 229 -2.58 -12.84 20.57
C ASP A 229 -1.18 -13.49 20.57
N ASN A 230 -0.53 -13.59 19.42
CA ASN A 230 0.79 -14.18 19.27
C ASN A 230 1.87 -13.08 19.30
N PRO A 231 2.93 -13.19 20.13
CA PRO A 231 4.03 -12.22 20.10
C PRO A 231 4.86 -12.23 18.80
N LEU A 232 4.67 -13.20 17.91
CA LEU A 232 5.45 -13.37 16.69
C LEU A 232 4.58 -13.56 15.44
N TRP A 233 4.97 -12.88 14.35
CA TRP A 233 4.36 -13.04 13.02
C TRP A 233 5.32 -13.74 12.05
N GLU A 234 5.48 -15.06 12.21
CA GLU A 234 6.48 -15.85 11.45
C GLU A 234 6.23 -15.89 9.94
N MET A 235 4.97 -15.82 9.52
CA MET A 235 4.57 -15.87 8.11
C MET A 235 3.63 -14.71 7.78
N PRO A 236 4.19 -13.49 7.55
CA PRO A 236 3.37 -12.34 7.21
C PRO A 236 2.56 -12.58 5.93
N SER A 237 1.25 -12.44 6.03
CA SER A 237 0.28 -12.69 4.96
C SER A 237 -0.59 -11.46 4.71
N GLY A 238 -1.48 -11.53 3.71
CA GLY A 238 -2.34 -10.42 3.33
C GLY A 238 -1.73 -9.47 2.29
N ALA A 239 -2.60 -8.65 1.71
CA ALA A 239 -2.24 -7.69 0.67
C ALA A 239 -1.66 -6.41 1.28
N PHE A 240 -0.72 -5.81 0.56
CA PHE A 240 -0.21 -4.48 0.88
C PHE A 240 -1.23 -3.40 0.49
N SER A 241 -1.49 -2.45 1.39
CA SER A 241 -2.46 -1.38 1.25
C SER A 241 -1.92 -0.05 1.79
N ARG A 242 -2.68 1.04 1.62
CA ARG A 242 -2.36 2.37 2.18
C ARG A 242 -2.99 2.59 3.56
N GLN A 243 -3.21 1.52 4.32
CA GLN A 243 -3.71 1.64 5.69
C GLN A 243 -2.56 1.97 6.66
N PHE A 244 -2.81 2.92 7.55
CA PHE A 244 -1.82 3.46 8.49
C PHE A 244 -2.33 3.53 9.93
N THR A 245 -3.48 2.91 10.21
CA THR A 245 -4.07 2.84 11.55
C THR A 245 -4.76 1.51 11.80
N ALA A 246 -4.82 1.10 13.07
CA ALA A 246 -5.62 -0.02 13.53
C ALA A 246 -6.07 0.19 14.98
N ILE A 247 -7.16 -0.47 15.37
CA ILE A 247 -7.76 -0.39 16.70
C ILE A 247 -8.07 -1.82 17.18
N GLU A 248 -7.84 -2.08 18.46
CA GLU A 248 -8.30 -3.28 19.15
C GLU A 248 -9.02 -2.86 20.45
N ASN A 249 -10.15 -3.49 20.73
CA ASN A 249 -11.03 -3.14 21.86
C ASN A 249 -11.47 -4.37 22.68
N ARG A 250 -11.01 -5.57 22.32
CA ARG A 250 -11.29 -6.79 23.09
C ARG A 250 -10.34 -6.89 24.26
N VAL A 251 -10.87 -7.26 25.42
CA VAL A 251 -10.06 -7.56 26.61
C VAL A 251 -9.06 -8.67 26.28
N GLY A 252 -7.79 -8.49 26.66
CA GLY A 252 -6.74 -9.45 26.39
C GLY A 252 -5.36 -8.82 26.18
N GLN A 253 -4.39 -9.70 25.94
CA GLN A 253 -3.06 -9.33 25.46
C GLN A 253 -3.08 -9.43 23.93
N TRP A 254 -2.71 -8.35 23.25
CA TRP A 254 -2.74 -8.26 21.79
C TRP A 254 -1.42 -7.72 21.24
N TYR A 255 -1.07 -8.15 20.05
CA TYR A 255 0.11 -7.73 19.31
C TYR A 255 -0.30 -7.23 17.93
N LEU A 256 0.12 -6.02 17.60
CA LEU A 256 0.08 -5.52 16.22
C LEU A 256 1.41 -5.82 15.56
N HIS A 257 1.37 -6.47 14.40
CA HIS A 257 2.53 -6.71 13.54
C HIS A 257 2.37 -5.98 12.21
N ILE A 258 3.42 -5.32 11.73
CA ILE A 258 3.38 -4.53 10.50
C ILE A 258 4.60 -4.85 9.65
N GLN A 259 4.38 -4.97 8.33
CA GLN A 259 5.45 -4.96 7.34
C GLN A 259 5.16 -3.92 6.27
N ALA A 260 6.20 -3.19 5.87
CA ALA A 260 6.18 -2.21 4.81
C ALA A 260 6.87 -2.77 3.55
N ARG A 261 6.42 -2.28 2.39
CA ARG A 261 7.04 -2.51 1.08
C ARG A 261 7.10 -1.21 0.31
N ASP A 262 8.28 -0.86 -0.19
CA ASP A 262 8.50 0.32 -1.03
C ASP A 262 8.08 0.08 -2.49
N SER A 263 8.44 1.01 -3.38
CA SER A 263 8.16 0.91 -4.82
C SER A 263 9.11 -0.03 -5.58
N ALA A 264 10.33 -0.25 -5.08
CA ALA A 264 11.31 -1.18 -5.64
C ALA A 264 11.05 -2.65 -5.24
N GLY A 265 10.18 -2.87 -4.25
CA GLY A 265 9.82 -4.16 -3.72
C GLY A 265 10.60 -4.59 -2.47
N ASN A 266 11.44 -3.72 -1.88
CA ASN A 266 12.15 -4.07 -0.65
C ASN A 266 11.17 -4.14 0.51
N LEU A 267 11.40 -5.11 1.41
CA LEU A 267 10.54 -5.38 2.55
C LEU A 267 11.20 -4.92 3.84
N SER A 268 10.47 -4.15 4.64
CA SER A 268 10.93 -3.78 5.97
C SER A 268 11.09 -5.00 6.88
N LYS A 269 11.84 -4.79 7.97
CA LYS A 269 11.69 -5.64 9.16
C LYS A 269 10.26 -5.54 9.70
N ILE A 270 9.81 -6.58 10.39
CA ILE A 270 8.51 -6.58 11.06
C ILE A 270 8.59 -5.66 12.28
N ALA A 271 7.76 -4.63 12.31
CA ALA A 271 7.53 -3.82 13.50
C ALA A 271 6.41 -4.45 14.31
N THR A 272 6.62 -4.60 15.62
CA THR A 272 5.63 -5.18 16.53
C THR A 272 5.37 -4.24 17.70
N SER A 273 4.11 -4.09 18.11
CA SER A 273 3.74 -3.49 19.38
C SER A 273 2.75 -4.35 20.12
N GLU A 274 3.07 -4.63 21.38
CA GLU A 274 2.15 -5.26 22.33
C GLU A 274 1.21 -4.24 23.00
N ALA A 275 0.05 -4.71 23.46
CA ALA A 275 -0.86 -3.98 24.32
C ALA A 275 -1.67 -4.94 25.18
N MET A 276 -2.00 -4.51 26.40
CA MET A 276 -2.91 -5.22 27.29
C MET A 276 -4.15 -4.36 27.52
N ILE A 277 -5.32 -4.87 27.13
CA ILE A 277 -6.61 -4.27 27.47
C ILE A 277 -7.17 -5.07 28.64
N LYS A 278 -7.32 -4.41 29.79
CA LYS A 278 -7.91 -5.03 30.97
C LYS A 278 -9.43 -4.88 30.91
N SER A 279 -10.14 -5.84 31.49
CA SER A 279 -11.55 -5.63 31.76
C SER A 279 -11.66 -4.51 32.80
N ASN A 280 -12.46 -3.50 32.48
CA ASN A 280 -12.83 -2.43 33.40
C ASN A 280 -14.18 -2.73 34.06
N MET A 281 -14.71 -3.95 33.89
CA MET A 281 -16.00 -4.31 34.43
C MET A 281 -15.97 -4.35 35.96
N PHE A 282 -16.93 -3.70 36.59
CA PHE A 282 -17.11 -3.72 38.04
C PHE A 282 -17.98 -4.91 38.43
N ILE A 283 -17.55 -5.75 39.37
CA ILE A 283 -18.40 -6.83 39.88
C ILE A 283 -19.52 -6.18 40.70
N LYS A 284 -20.72 -6.09 40.12
CA LYS A 284 -21.86 -5.41 40.73
C LYS A 284 -22.65 -6.32 41.65
N ASN A 285 -22.87 -7.55 41.20
CA ASN A 285 -23.68 -8.54 41.90
C ASN A 285 -22.98 -9.90 41.90
N VAL A 286 -23.31 -10.72 42.90
CA VAL A 286 -22.77 -12.08 43.09
C VAL A 286 -23.93 -13.06 43.23
N ILE A 287 -23.88 -14.18 42.50
CA ILE A 287 -24.74 -15.33 42.77
C ILE A 287 -23.91 -16.39 43.46
N MET A 288 -24.31 -16.78 44.67
CA MET A 288 -23.66 -17.81 45.45
C MET A 288 -24.53 -19.06 45.49
N LEU A 289 -24.00 -20.20 45.05
CA LEU A 289 -24.71 -21.48 45.08
C LEU A 289 -23.95 -22.52 45.91
N ALA A 290 -24.56 -22.93 47.02
CA ALA A 290 -24.15 -24.06 47.83
C ALA A 290 -24.88 -25.34 47.39
N GLY A 291 -24.18 -26.18 46.63
CA GLY A 291 -24.71 -27.43 46.08
C GLY A 291 -24.77 -28.56 47.11
N GLY A 292 -25.89 -29.28 47.14
CA GLY A 292 -26.12 -30.41 48.03
C GLY A 292 -27.25 -30.15 49.02
N LYS A 293 -27.44 -31.09 49.95
CA LYS A 293 -28.38 -30.97 51.07
C LYS A 293 -27.92 -31.78 52.27
N ALA A 294 -28.44 -31.42 53.45
CA ALA A 294 -28.25 -32.20 54.67
C ALA A 294 -28.72 -33.64 54.47
N SER A 295 -27.87 -34.61 54.84
CA SER A 295 -28.19 -36.03 54.83
C SER A 295 -27.27 -36.74 55.81
N ILE A 296 -27.78 -37.77 56.50
CA ILE A 296 -27.02 -38.63 57.42
C ILE A 296 -25.82 -39.33 56.77
N HIS A 297 -25.73 -39.29 55.43
CA HIS A 297 -24.61 -39.85 54.66
C HIS A 297 -23.76 -38.80 53.94
N ASN A 298 -24.05 -37.50 54.13
CA ASN A 298 -23.32 -36.41 53.48
C ASN A 298 -22.40 -35.69 54.47
N MET A 299 -21.28 -36.32 54.82
CA MET A 299 -20.25 -35.75 55.71
C MET A 299 -19.62 -34.44 55.19
N TYR A 300 -19.84 -34.11 53.92
CA TYR A 300 -19.31 -32.91 53.27
C TYR A 300 -20.28 -31.74 53.29
N TRP A 301 -21.54 -31.95 53.68
CA TRP A 301 -22.54 -30.88 53.71
C TRP A 301 -22.14 -29.74 54.63
N ASP A 302 -21.65 -30.06 55.83
CA ASP A 302 -21.21 -29.07 56.80
C ASP A 302 -20.00 -28.27 56.29
N VAL A 303 -19.13 -28.92 55.49
CA VAL A 303 -18.00 -28.27 54.82
C VAL A 303 -18.47 -27.31 53.74
N THR A 304 -19.41 -27.73 52.86
CA THR A 304 -20.02 -26.86 51.85
C THR A 304 -20.68 -25.64 52.49
N LYS A 305 -21.45 -25.86 53.55
CA LYS A 305 -22.11 -24.78 54.30
C LYS A 305 -21.08 -23.81 54.87
N LYS A 306 -20.04 -24.30 55.54
CA LYS A 306 -18.98 -23.46 56.12
C LYS A 306 -18.20 -22.67 55.07
N ILE A 307 -17.84 -23.29 53.94
CA ILE A 307 -17.10 -22.62 52.86
C ILE A 307 -17.93 -21.51 52.23
N THR A 308 -19.22 -21.76 51.97
CA THR A 308 -20.10 -20.74 51.39
C THR A 308 -20.43 -19.62 52.37
N ILE A 309 -20.59 -19.89 53.68
CA ILE A 309 -20.68 -18.85 54.72
C ILE A 309 -19.42 -17.97 54.74
N ASN A 310 -18.24 -18.58 54.72
CA ASN A 310 -16.98 -17.82 54.69
C ASN A 310 -16.87 -16.96 53.42
N ALA A 311 -17.28 -17.48 52.26
CA ALA A 311 -17.31 -16.71 51.03
C ALA A 311 -18.27 -15.52 51.13
N TYR A 312 -19.44 -15.69 51.75
CA TYR A 312 -20.39 -14.61 51.97
C TYR A 312 -19.76 -13.49 52.81
N ASN A 313 -19.16 -13.84 53.95
CA ASN A 313 -18.44 -12.89 54.80
C ASN A 313 -17.29 -12.19 54.06
N ASN A 314 -16.56 -12.90 53.19
CA ASN A 314 -15.53 -12.28 52.36
C ASN A 314 -16.11 -11.24 51.40
N PHE A 315 -17.26 -11.49 50.78
CA PHE A 315 -17.93 -10.47 49.95
C PHE A 315 -18.42 -9.27 50.78
N LYS A 316 -18.94 -9.49 51.99
CA LYS A 316 -19.26 -8.39 52.92
C LYS A 316 -18.03 -7.53 53.22
N HIS A 317 -16.85 -8.14 53.43
CA HIS A 317 -15.58 -7.43 53.63
C HIS A 317 -15.08 -6.70 52.38
N LEU A 318 -15.53 -7.10 51.18
CA LEU A 318 -15.30 -6.40 49.92
C LEU A 318 -16.39 -5.35 49.63
N ASN A 319 -17.15 -4.93 50.66
CA ASN A 319 -18.22 -3.94 50.61
C ASN A 319 -19.47 -4.36 49.79
N PHE A 320 -19.71 -5.65 49.59
CA PHE A 320 -21.00 -6.09 49.04
C PHE A 320 -22.10 -6.02 50.11
N HIS A 321 -23.26 -5.47 49.74
CA HIS A 321 -24.46 -5.51 50.57
C HIS A 321 -25.26 -6.78 50.28
N ASP A 322 -26.21 -7.12 51.16
CA ASP A 322 -26.99 -8.37 51.03
C ASP A 322 -27.78 -8.36 49.71
N ASP A 323 -28.28 -7.18 49.30
CA ASP A 323 -28.96 -6.98 48.01
C ASP A 323 -28.08 -7.31 46.78
N ASN A 324 -26.75 -7.21 46.93
CA ASN A 324 -25.79 -7.54 45.89
C ASN A 324 -25.42 -9.02 45.83
N ILE A 325 -25.83 -9.83 46.83
CA ILE A 325 -25.45 -11.23 46.94
C ILE A 325 -26.71 -12.09 46.95
N TYR A 326 -26.96 -12.81 45.86
CA TYR A 326 -28.04 -13.79 45.80
C TYR A 326 -27.55 -15.15 46.31
N TYR A 327 -27.86 -15.48 47.56
CA TYR A 327 -27.35 -16.66 48.24
C TYR A 327 -28.35 -17.83 48.21
N MET A 328 -27.95 -18.90 47.54
CA MET A 328 -28.76 -20.10 47.34
C MET A 328 -28.15 -21.28 48.09
N ILE A 329 -28.88 -21.83 49.06
CA ILE A 329 -28.42 -22.96 49.88
C ILE A 329 -29.61 -23.77 50.39
N ASN A 330 -29.48 -25.10 50.41
CA ASN A 330 -30.52 -25.99 50.96
C ASN A 330 -30.48 -26.05 52.50
N SER A 331 -30.64 -24.89 53.17
CA SER A 331 -30.65 -24.78 54.64
C SER A 331 -31.36 -23.53 55.11
N HIS A 332 -32.25 -23.67 56.10
CA HIS A 332 -32.90 -22.56 56.80
C HIS A 332 -32.11 -22.02 57.99
N MET A 333 -30.99 -22.65 58.33
CA MET A 333 -30.21 -22.34 59.52
C MET A 333 -28.83 -21.84 59.11
N ILE A 334 -28.74 -20.62 58.63
CA ILE A 334 -27.45 -19.97 58.32
C ILE A 334 -27.18 -18.94 59.40
N ASP A 335 -26.02 -19.05 60.04
CA ASP A 335 -25.57 -18.15 61.09
C ASP A 335 -24.14 -17.73 60.70
N ILE A 336 -23.97 -16.47 60.32
CA ILE A 336 -22.71 -15.88 59.87
C ILE A 336 -22.00 -15.10 60.97
N ASN A 337 -22.72 -14.73 62.04
CA ASN A 337 -22.20 -13.91 63.14
C ASN A 337 -21.87 -14.74 64.40
N HIS A 338 -22.23 -16.03 64.39
CA HIS A 338 -22.04 -17.01 65.45
C HIS A 338 -22.78 -16.70 66.76
N ASP A 339 -24.00 -16.16 66.67
CA ASP A 339 -24.90 -15.90 67.81
C ASP A 339 -25.95 -17.01 68.06
N ASP A 340 -25.86 -18.13 67.33
CA ASP A 340 -26.79 -19.25 67.34
C ASP A 340 -28.21 -18.89 66.85
N ILE A 341 -28.40 -17.73 66.21
CA ILE A 341 -29.64 -17.29 65.57
C ILE A 341 -29.44 -17.33 64.05
N ALA A 342 -30.46 -17.78 63.32
CA ALA A 342 -30.40 -17.78 61.86
C ALA A 342 -30.50 -16.36 61.30
N ASP A 343 -29.54 -15.98 60.46
CA ASP A 343 -29.50 -14.75 59.69
C ASP A 343 -30.39 -14.83 58.43
N ASN A 344 -31.11 -13.76 58.15
CA ASN A 344 -32.01 -13.66 56.99
C ASN A 344 -31.25 -13.22 55.72
N ILE A 345 -30.30 -14.03 55.28
CA ILE A 345 -29.41 -13.73 54.13
C ILE A 345 -29.54 -14.72 52.97
N VAL A 346 -30.40 -15.74 53.10
CA VAL A 346 -30.59 -16.76 52.07
C VAL A 346 -31.80 -16.40 51.21
N ASP A 347 -31.56 -16.18 49.92
CA ASP A 347 -32.60 -15.87 48.94
C ASP A 347 -33.31 -17.11 48.41
N SER A 348 -32.63 -18.26 48.37
CA SER A 348 -33.20 -19.52 47.91
C SER A 348 -32.82 -20.69 48.82
N TYR A 349 -33.79 -21.11 49.63
CA TYR A 349 -33.66 -22.22 50.59
C TYR A 349 -33.78 -23.62 49.94
N SER A 350 -34.06 -23.70 48.64
CA SER A 350 -34.24 -24.94 47.90
C SER A 350 -33.75 -24.81 46.46
N PRO A 351 -32.44 -24.61 46.26
CA PRO A 351 -31.89 -24.38 44.94
C PRO A 351 -32.16 -25.55 43.97
N THR A 352 -32.69 -25.20 42.80
CA THR A 352 -32.83 -26.04 41.61
C THR A 352 -32.07 -25.42 40.43
N VAL A 353 -31.82 -26.20 39.38
CA VAL A 353 -31.24 -25.69 38.12
C VAL A 353 -32.08 -24.55 37.56
N GLU A 354 -33.41 -24.69 37.58
CA GLU A 354 -34.34 -23.65 37.12
C GLU A 354 -34.23 -22.37 37.95
N SER A 355 -34.19 -22.48 39.28
CA SER A 355 -34.05 -21.30 40.14
C SER A 355 -32.69 -20.60 39.96
N PHE A 356 -31.64 -21.36 39.64
CA PHE A 356 -30.30 -20.83 39.41
C PHE A 356 -30.21 -20.12 38.06
N LEU A 357 -30.76 -20.74 36.99
CA LEU A 357 -30.88 -20.08 35.69
C LEU A 357 -31.74 -18.82 35.80
N ASN A 358 -32.85 -18.86 36.52
CA ASN A 358 -33.68 -17.68 36.76
C ASN A 358 -32.94 -16.57 37.52
N ALA A 359 -32.06 -16.92 38.47
CA ALA A 359 -31.20 -15.94 39.12
C ALA A 359 -30.21 -15.30 38.13
N ILE A 360 -29.61 -16.10 37.24
CA ILE A 360 -28.70 -15.61 36.20
C ILE A 360 -29.42 -14.72 35.19
N GLU A 361 -30.61 -15.13 34.74
CA GLU A 361 -31.32 -14.50 33.60
C GLU A 361 -32.23 -13.35 34.01
N ASN A 362 -32.83 -13.39 35.20
CA ASN A 362 -33.93 -12.49 35.57
C ASN A 362 -33.70 -11.69 36.85
N ARG A 363 -32.82 -12.15 37.77
CA ARG A 363 -32.62 -11.43 39.04
C ARG A 363 -31.78 -10.17 38.90
N TYR A 364 -30.69 -10.25 38.14
CA TYR A 364 -29.71 -9.16 38.04
C TYR A 364 -29.49 -8.64 36.62
N VAL A 365 -29.90 -9.36 35.56
CA VAL A 365 -29.63 -8.95 34.17
C VAL A 365 -30.17 -7.56 33.85
N SER A 366 -31.35 -7.23 34.35
CA SER A 366 -31.95 -5.90 34.17
C SER A 366 -31.21 -4.78 34.90
N GLU A 367 -30.38 -5.12 35.88
CA GLU A 367 -29.59 -4.19 36.67
C GLU A 367 -28.16 -4.02 36.12
N LEU A 368 -27.69 -4.92 35.25
CA LEU A 368 -26.33 -4.87 34.69
C LEU A 368 -26.24 -3.92 33.50
N THR A 369 -25.18 -3.13 33.45
CA THR A 369 -24.77 -2.34 32.29
C THR A 369 -23.62 -3.02 31.53
N SER A 370 -23.17 -2.45 30.41
CA SER A 370 -21.98 -2.93 29.68
C SER A 370 -20.70 -2.93 30.52
N ASP A 371 -20.69 -2.17 31.61
CA ASP A 371 -19.54 -1.99 32.49
C ASP A 371 -19.67 -2.82 33.78
N ASP A 372 -20.75 -3.60 33.94
CA ASP A 372 -21.01 -4.40 35.14
C ASP A 372 -20.81 -5.89 34.89
N ALA A 373 -20.13 -6.58 35.81
CA ALA A 373 -19.99 -8.03 35.82
C ALA A 373 -20.88 -8.68 36.89
N LEU A 374 -21.40 -9.86 36.56
CA LEU A 374 -22.04 -10.78 37.48
C LEU A 374 -21.05 -11.88 37.86
N LEU A 375 -20.70 -11.99 39.14
CA LEU A 375 -19.84 -13.06 39.61
C LEU A 375 -20.68 -14.26 40.04
N ILE A 376 -20.32 -15.46 39.59
CA ILE A 376 -20.95 -16.71 40.02
C ILE A 376 -19.96 -17.49 40.89
N TYR A 377 -20.30 -17.68 42.17
CA TYR A 377 -19.54 -18.49 43.11
C TYR A 377 -20.31 -19.77 43.41
N MET A 378 -19.78 -20.92 42.98
CA MET A 378 -20.43 -22.22 43.18
C MET A 378 -19.52 -23.15 43.98
N PHE A 379 -20.06 -23.76 45.02
CA PHE A 379 -19.36 -24.81 45.77
C PHE A 379 -20.32 -25.95 46.11
N GLY A 380 -19.95 -27.18 45.78
CA GLY A 380 -20.78 -28.35 46.02
C GLY A 380 -20.22 -29.60 45.36
N HIS A 381 -20.99 -30.69 45.46
CA HIS A 381 -20.63 -31.97 44.85
C HIS A 381 -20.86 -31.97 43.33
N GLY A 382 -20.01 -32.64 42.58
CA GLY A 382 -20.16 -32.85 41.15
C GLY A 382 -19.67 -34.22 40.71
N THR A 383 -20.18 -34.71 39.57
CA THR A 383 -19.63 -35.87 38.86
C THR A 383 -19.16 -35.44 37.47
N LYS A 384 -18.46 -36.32 36.74
CA LYS A 384 -17.99 -36.04 35.37
C LYS A 384 -19.12 -35.55 34.45
N ASP A 385 -20.33 -36.07 34.63
CA ASP A 385 -21.51 -35.78 33.80
C ASP A 385 -22.48 -34.76 34.46
N LYS A 386 -22.17 -34.27 35.66
CA LYS A 386 -22.98 -33.31 36.43
C LYS A 386 -22.09 -32.21 37.00
N ARG A 387 -21.47 -31.45 36.11
CA ARG A 387 -20.67 -30.25 36.41
C ARG A 387 -21.27 -29.05 35.69
N PHE A 388 -21.03 -27.87 36.23
CA PHE A 388 -21.29 -26.63 35.50
C PHE A 388 -20.42 -26.61 34.23
N GLN A 389 -21.01 -26.31 33.08
CA GLN A 389 -20.32 -26.19 31.79
C GLN A 389 -20.76 -24.88 31.16
N VAL A 390 -19.78 -24.03 30.82
CA VAL A 390 -20.03 -22.86 29.98
C VAL A 390 -19.88 -23.34 28.54
N LEU A 391 -20.95 -23.30 27.76
CA LEU A 391 -20.89 -23.67 26.34
C LEU A 391 -20.35 -22.49 25.55
N GLY A 392 -19.13 -22.62 25.02
CA GLY A 392 -18.43 -21.57 24.27
C GLY A 392 -17.14 -22.11 23.64
N ILE A 393 -16.48 -21.27 22.84
CA ILE A 393 -15.14 -21.51 22.33
C ILE A 393 -14.17 -21.02 23.41
N ASP A 394 -13.69 -21.95 24.23
CA ASP A 394 -12.48 -21.76 25.04
C ASP A 394 -11.24 -21.70 24.14
#